data_AF-A0A2V0PKK6-F1
#
_entry.id   AF-A0A2V0PKK6-F1
#
_cell.length_a   1.000
_cell.length_b   1.000
_cell.length_c   1.000
_cell.angle_alpha   90.00
_cell.angle_beta   90.00
_cell.angle_gamma   90.00
#
_symmetry.space_group_name_H-M   'P 1'
#
loop_
_entity.id
_entity.type
_entity.pdbx_description
1 polymer ?
#
loop_
_entity_poly.entity_id
_entity_poly.type
_entity_poly.pdbx_seq_one_letter_code
_entity_poly.pdbx_strand_id
1 'polypeptide(L)'
;MGLGSARYALVLAPLLLLLGIRSANGYSTVLTFQLDSGLQKRSYAMWIIGWSPASKKYLDHDPQGVGFWKSIPSGSGHIGAKRLGKGQGELSQIKVESANPVIGGRLYVVLVPVGEAASIPPPCVTYTNGGADIVQPLDAGTEPNANTWLCNNQRFMHQVIEVTQPSSAPMTINLQVVDGFVFPITITLTPAPGDGITPGQIGQPLTATGKAPNNINRQSIFKLYNNFIKREALSDAMKTAYLDLIAKSGVTPGRGGEQLSNGILSPRTFLASATAANQNSGLLSQFDSTLQELFKPGNIIGMRSDDNRFYKGTATQDGGAQYIDFVAFDQPGCQAPNPGYHYRVYSPLTPDPTSKPKGTPAYMVFGNVGVFDDVSSDAVLAGNSGIAQALQRDIAAALNRGVALLHEAPSAPNTLGCNADHSRYWAESTHWYPINQTYNNYARFMHVARFDANQPLYVPAPNAVKDAQNMTMGQSYGFPFDETLNGDRLQPNCPSKFDPVPVATSGATILIGTFGR
;
A
#
# COMPACT_ATOMS: atom_id res chain seq x y z
N MET A 1 -64.03 16.94 -30.44
CA MET A 1 -62.88 16.16 -30.99
C MET A 1 -62.01 15.76 -29.82
N GLY A 2 -62.01 14.48 -29.48
CA GLY A 2 -61.33 13.96 -28.30
C GLY A 2 -59.90 13.52 -28.62
N LEU A 3 -59.01 13.66 -27.64
CA LEU A 3 -57.76 12.91 -27.55
C LEU A 3 -57.58 12.53 -26.07
N GLY A 4 -57.51 11.22 -25.86
CA GLY A 4 -57.55 10.56 -24.56
C GLY A 4 -56.24 10.68 -23.77
N SER A 5 -56.41 10.67 -22.44
CA SER A 5 -55.34 10.60 -21.47
C SER A 5 -54.82 9.16 -21.34
N ALA A 6 -53.59 8.94 -21.78
CA ALA A 6 -52.85 7.73 -21.47
C ALA A 6 -52.34 7.78 -20.02
N ARG A 7 -52.88 6.92 -19.15
CA ARG A 7 -52.35 6.68 -17.80
C ARG A 7 -51.12 5.78 -17.91
N TYR A 8 -49.94 6.32 -17.62
CA TYR A 8 -48.77 5.51 -17.31
C TYR A 8 -48.94 4.92 -15.91
N ALA A 9 -49.11 3.61 -15.85
CA ALA A 9 -49.02 2.86 -14.60
C ALA A 9 -47.55 2.82 -14.17
N LEU A 10 -47.23 3.60 -13.13
CA LEU A 10 -45.96 3.54 -12.44
C LEU A 10 -45.91 2.18 -11.71
N VAL A 11 -45.19 1.21 -12.28
CA VAL A 11 -44.85 -0.03 -11.58
C VAL A 11 -43.82 0.34 -10.50
N LEU A 12 -44.32 0.62 -9.30
CA LEU A 12 -43.52 0.64 -8.08
C LEU A 12 -43.02 -0.78 -7.83
N ALA A 13 -41.83 -1.09 -8.35
CA ALA A 13 -41.05 -2.19 -7.83
C ALA A 13 -40.75 -1.86 -6.35
N PRO A 14 -41.07 -2.74 -5.39
CA PRO A 14 -40.68 -2.51 -4.02
C PRO A 14 -39.16 -2.49 -3.98
N LEU A 15 -38.60 -1.33 -3.67
CA LEU A 15 -37.23 -1.17 -3.22
C LEU A 15 -37.13 -1.96 -1.92
N LEU A 16 -36.85 -3.26 -2.02
CA LEU A 16 -36.51 -4.09 -0.88
C LEU A 16 -35.20 -3.50 -0.34
N LEU A 17 -35.34 -2.68 0.69
CA LEU A 17 -34.23 -2.28 1.54
C LEU A 17 -33.70 -3.59 2.12
N LEU A 18 -32.67 -4.17 1.51
CA LEU A 18 -31.85 -5.22 2.10
C LEU A 18 -31.17 -4.61 3.32
N LEU A 19 -31.93 -4.47 4.41
CA LEU A 19 -31.40 -4.44 5.75
C LEU A 19 -30.70 -5.78 5.91
N GLY A 20 -29.39 -5.79 5.64
CA GLY A 20 -28.55 -6.94 5.90
C GLY A 20 -28.88 -7.43 7.29
N ILE A 21 -29.51 -8.60 7.38
CA ILE A 21 -29.87 -9.22 8.64
C ILE A 21 -28.53 -9.44 9.34
N ARG A 22 -28.18 -8.54 10.26
CA ARG A 22 -27.10 -8.78 11.20
C ARG A 22 -27.48 -10.06 11.89
N SER A 23 -26.76 -11.14 11.60
CA SER A 23 -26.81 -12.28 12.50
C SER A 23 -26.48 -11.74 13.90
N ALA A 24 -27.14 -12.24 14.93
CA ALA A 24 -26.85 -11.85 16.32
C ALA A 24 -25.36 -12.07 16.69
N ASN A 25 -24.58 -12.71 15.82
CA ASN A 25 -23.22 -13.18 16.04
C ASN A 25 -22.12 -12.24 15.48
N GLY A 26 -22.46 -11.05 14.96
CA GLY A 26 -21.47 -10.10 14.45
C GLY A 26 -20.92 -10.44 13.06
N TYR A 27 -19.79 -9.81 12.68
CA TYR A 27 -19.10 -10.06 11.42
C TYR A 27 -18.06 -11.18 11.60
N SER A 28 -18.03 -12.15 10.70
CA SER A 28 -17.04 -13.23 10.69
C SER A 28 -16.65 -13.55 9.26
N THR A 29 -15.35 -13.58 8.98
CA THR A 29 -14.79 -13.97 7.69
C THR A 29 -13.73 -15.04 7.90
N VAL A 30 -13.79 -16.11 7.10
CA VAL A 30 -12.77 -17.17 7.09
C VAL A 30 -11.76 -16.91 5.96
N LEU A 31 -10.49 -16.77 6.32
CA LEU A 31 -9.39 -16.70 5.36
C LEU A 31 -8.88 -18.12 5.11
N THR A 32 -8.90 -18.58 3.85
CA THR A 32 -8.38 -19.89 3.46
C THR A 32 -7.13 -19.72 2.60
N PHE A 33 -6.10 -20.50 2.87
CA PHE A 33 -4.86 -20.45 2.09
C PHE A 33 -4.83 -21.55 1.04
N GLN A 34 -4.57 -21.18 -0.20
CA GLN A 34 -4.40 -22.10 -1.32
C GLN A 34 -3.02 -21.96 -1.93
N LEU A 35 -2.44 -23.11 -2.21
CA LEU A 35 -1.14 -23.27 -2.86
C LEU A 35 -1.34 -23.55 -4.33
N ASP A 36 -0.58 -22.85 -5.19
CA ASP A 36 -0.36 -23.39 -6.53
C ASP A 36 0.42 -24.71 -6.44
N SER A 37 -0.10 -25.74 -7.11
CA SER A 37 0.53 -27.05 -7.28
C SER A 37 2.01 -27.03 -7.71
N GLY A 38 2.46 -25.98 -8.40
CA GLY A 38 3.84 -25.79 -8.85
C GLY A 38 4.81 -25.45 -7.71
N LEU A 39 4.34 -24.78 -6.65
CA LEU A 39 5.14 -24.52 -5.45
C LEU A 39 5.38 -25.79 -4.64
N GLN A 40 4.35 -26.63 -4.51
CA GLN A 40 4.44 -27.91 -3.79
C GLN A 40 5.49 -28.84 -4.41
N LYS A 41 5.63 -28.82 -5.74
CA LYS A 41 6.64 -29.62 -6.45
C LYS A 41 8.07 -29.08 -6.29
N ARG A 42 8.22 -27.79 -5.98
CA ARG A 42 9.51 -27.09 -5.88
C ARG A 42 10.10 -27.10 -4.48
N SER A 43 9.56 -27.90 -3.56
CA SER A 43 10.16 -28.07 -2.24
C SER A 43 10.21 -26.73 -1.49
N TYR A 44 9.09 -26.01 -1.34
CA TYR A 44 8.95 -24.93 -0.34
C TYR A 44 7.94 -25.31 0.75
N ALA A 45 8.33 -25.13 2.01
CA ALA A 45 7.44 -25.13 3.15
C ALA A 45 6.92 -23.71 3.35
N MET A 46 5.61 -23.58 3.50
CA MET A 46 4.98 -22.31 3.79
C MET A 46 4.71 -22.18 5.27
N TRP A 47 4.99 -21.00 5.78
CA TRP A 47 4.70 -20.61 7.14
C TRP A 47 3.89 -19.32 7.13
N ILE A 48 3.08 -19.14 8.16
CA ILE A 48 2.39 -17.89 8.41
C ILE A 48 2.69 -17.42 9.82
N ILE A 49 2.92 -16.13 9.97
CA ILE A 49 3.07 -15.49 11.26
C ILE A 49 2.27 -14.21 11.26
N GLY A 50 1.50 -13.99 12.33
CA GLY A 50 0.61 -12.85 12.39
C GLY A 50 0.62 -12.17 13.74
N TRP A 51 0.53 -10.84 13.72
CA TRP A 51 0.37 -10.02 14.92
C TRP A 51 -0.28 -8.68 14.62
N SER A 52 -0.79 -8.04 15.67
CA SER A 52 -1.36 -6.70 15.67
C SER A 52 -0.78 -5.95 16.87
N PRO A 53 0.07 -4.92 16.64
CA PRO A 53 0.55 -4.06 17.73
C PRO A 53 -0.59 -3.29 18.39
N ALA A 54 -1.54 -2.78 17.59
CA ALA A 54 -2.63 -1.95 18.11
C ALA A 54 -3.62 -2.75 18.98
N SER A 55 -3.92 -4.00 18.63
CA SER A 55 -4.75 -4.89 19.47
C SER A 55 -3.96 -5.73 20.45
N LYS A 56 -2.63 -5.70 20.40
CA LYS A 56 -1.72 -6.57 21.17
C LYS A 56 -2.09 -8.05 21.06
N LYS A 57 -2.34 -8.50 19.83
CA LYS A 57 -2.72 -9.89 19.51
C LYS A 57 -1.73 -10.54 18.55
N TYR A 58 -1.62 -11.87 18.61
CA TYR A 58 -0.88 -12.70 17.66
C TYR A 58 -1.75 -13.84 17.13
N LEU A 59 -1.35 -14.38 15.98
CA LEU A 59 -2.00 -15.52 15.36
C LEU A 59 -1.59 -16.82 16.06
N ASP A 60 -2.56 -17.53 16.59
CA ASP A 60 -2.41 -18.91 17.07
C ASP A 60 -3.39 -19.83 16.29
N HIS A 61 -3.42 -21.13 16.60
CA HIS A 61 -4.39 -22.05 16.00
C HIS A 61 -4.82 -23.14 16.99
N ASP A 62 -5.99 -23.73 16.74
CA ASP A 62 -6.50 -24.87 17.50
C ASP A 62 -5.92 -26.21 16.97
N PRO A 63 -6.15 -27.35 17.66
CA PRO A 63 -5.70 -28.65 17.19
C PRO A 63 -6.26 -29.08 15.82
N GLN A 64 -7.34 -28.45 15.35
CA GLN A 64 -7.98 -28.68 14.06
C GLN A 64 -7.38 -27.83 12.94
N GLY A 65 -6.41 -26.95 13.23
CA GLY A 65 -5.75 -26.12 12.23
C GLY A 65 -6.50 -24.82 11.91
N VAL A 66 -7.46 -24.42 12.74
CA VAL A 66 -8.20 -23.17 12.60
C VAL A 66 -7.47 -22.08 13.38
N GLY A 67 -6.95 -21.09 12.65
CA GLY A 67 -6.26 -19.94 13.20
C GLY A 67 -7.21 -18.94 13.88
N PHE A 68 -6.76 -18.36 14.98
CA PHE A 68 -7.48 -17.30 15.72
C PHE A 68 -6.50 -16.31 16.36
N TRP A 69 -6.99 -15.10 16.66
CA TRP A 69 -6.19 -14.06 17.31
C TRP A 69 -6.21 -14.22 18.83
N LYS A 70 -5.03 -14.28 19.44
CA LYS A 70 -4.83 -14.44 20.89
C LYS A 70 -4.04 -13.27 21.45
N SER A 71 -4.34 -12.84 22.68
CA SER A 71 -3.60 -11.76 23.34
C SER A 71 -2.13 -12.12 23.51
N ILE A 72 -1.23 -11.19 23.20
CA ILE A 72 0.20 -11.32 23.45
C ILE A 72 0.43 -11.32 24.97
N PRO A 73 1.17 -12.30 25.53
CA PRO A 73 1.49 -12.31 26.95
C PRO A 73 2.21 -11.03 27.40
N SER A 74 2.02 -10.62 28.64
CA SER A 74 2.78 -9.51 29.22
C SER A 74 4.29 -9.80 29.21
N GLY A 75 5.11 -8.75 29.12
CA GLY A 75 6.58 -8.87 29.09
C GLY A 75 7.14 -9.05 27.68
N SER A 76 8.17 -9.87 27.56
CA SER A 76 8.93 -10.09 26.32
C SER A 76 8.94 -11.57 25.96
N GLY A 77 9.03 -11.88 24.67
CA GLY A 77 9.03 -13.26 24.18
C GLY A 77 9.10 -13.35 22.66
N HIS A 78 8.62 -14.48 22.13
CA HIS A 78 8.61 -14.74 20.70
C HIS A 78 7.22 -15.14 20.21
N ILE A 79 6.86 -14.69 19.01
CA ILE A 79 5.72 -15.18 18.25
C ILE A 79 6.28 -16.11 17.19
N GLY A 80 5.90 -17.39 17.23
CA GLY A 80 6.34 -18.39 16.25
C GLY A 80 5.39 -18.51 15.08
N ALA A 81 5.94 -18.71 13.88
CA ALA A 81 5.17 -18.99 12.69
C ALA A 81 4.52 -20.38 12.76
N LYS A 82 3.38 -20.54 12.10
CA LYS A 82 2.64 -21.79 11.95
C LYS A 82 2.81 -22.29 10.53
N ARG A 83 3.04 -23.59 10.37
CA ARG A 83 3.12 -24.19 9.03
C ARG A 83 1.74 -24.15 8.39
N LEU A 84 1.67 -23.68 7.15
CA LEU A 84 0.44 -23.70 6.35
C LEU A 84 0.28 -25.07 5.68
N GLY A 85 -0.91 -25.67 5.79
CA GLY A 85 -1.20 -26.94 5.17
C GLY A 85 -2.51 -27.59 5.63
N LYS A 86 -2.60 -28.91 5.48
CA LYS A 86 -3.79 -29.71 5.84
C LYS A 86 -3.44 -30.90 6.76
N GLY A 87 -2.16 -31.03 7.13
CA GLY A 87 -1.71 -32.01 8.11
C GLY A 87 -2.19 -31.66 9.52
N GLN A 88 -2.11 -32.62 10.42
CA GLN A 88 -2.43 -32.42 11.83
C GLN A 88 -1.50 -31.35 12.43
N GLY A 89 -2.09 -30.32 13.07
CA GLY A 89 -1.36 -29.19 13.64
C GLY A 89 -0.83 -28.18 12.60
N GLU A 90 -1.18 -28.33 11.31
CA GLU A 90 -0.94 -27.30 10.30
C GLU A 90 -2.14 -26.35 10.22
N LEU A 91 -1.86 -25.08 9.95
CA LEU A 91 -2.89 -24.06 9.80
C LEU A 91 -3.46 -24.12 8.38
N SER A 92 -4.76 -24.33 8.25
CA SER A 92 -5.45 -24.38 6.94
C SER A 92 -6.30 -23.13 6.67
N GLN A 93 -6.76 -22.48 7.74
CA GLN A 93 -7.64 -21.31 7.67
C GLN A 93 -7.46 -20.39 8.88
N ILE A 94 -7.87 -19.13 8.78
CA ILE A 94 -7.90 -18.16 9.90
C ILE A 94 -9.32 -17.62 10.02
N LYS A 95 -9.86 -17.64 11.24
CA LYS A 95 -11.14 -17.02 11.55
C LYS A 95 -10.91 -15.59 12.04
N VAL A 96 -11.52 -14.62 11.37
CA VAL A 96 -11.43 -13.20 11.71
C VAL A 96 -12.83 -12.71 12.08
N GLU A 97 -13.01 -12.27 13.33
CA GLU A 97 -14.34 -12.05 13.90
C GLU A 97 -14.45 -10.74 14.66
N SER A 98 -15.60 -10.06 14.55
CA SER A 98 -15.87 -8.83 15.30
C SER A 98 -16.00 -9.07 16.82
N ALA A 99 -16.34 -10.30 17.22
CA ALA A 99 -16.33 -10.72 18.62
C ALA A 99 -14.89 -10.84 19.20
N ASN A 100 -13.90 -10.99 18.33
CA ASN A 100 -12.48 -11.04 18.68
C ASN A 100 -11.69 -10.04 17.83
N PRO A 101 -11.92 -8.73 18.02
CA PRO A 101 -11.47 -7.71 17.08
C PRO A 101 -9.95 -7.64 16.99
N VAL A 102 -9.44 -7.32 15.80
CA VAL A 102 -8.02 -7.11 15.51
C VAL A 102 -7.88 -5.84 14.68
N ILE A 103 -7.03 -4.90 15.08
CA ILE A 103 -6.83 -3.61 14.44
C ILE A 103 -5.39 -3.53 13.95
N GLY A 104 -5.18 -3.25 12.65
CA GLY A 104 -3.82 -3.22 12.08
C GLY A 104 -3.08 -4.54 12.26
N GLY A 105 -3.77 -5.66 12.07
CA GLY A 105 -3.15 -6.98 12.02
C GLY A 105 -2.33 -7.15 10.75
N ARG A 106 -1.18 -7.79 10.85
CA ARG A 106 -0.33 -8.19 9.73
C ARG A 106 -0.20 -9.69 9.71
N LEU A 107 -0.30 -10.29 8.53
CA LEU A 107 -0.11 -11.70 8.26
C LEU A 107 1.04 -11.82 7.26
N TYR A 108 2.17 -12.32 7.71
CA TYR A 108 3.34 -12.57 6.87
C TYR A 108 3.28 -14.01 6.38
N VAL A 109 3.16 -14.18 5.07
CA VAL A 109 3.33 -15.48 4.41
C VAL A 109 4.80 -15.65 4.10
N VAL A 110 5.41 -16.69 4.66
CA VAL A 110 6.85 -16.93 4.61
C VAL A 110 7.14 -18.22 3.86
N LEU A 111 8.08 -18.18 2.90
CA LEU A 111 8.48 -19.33 2.10
C LEU A 111 9.89 -19.79 2.49
N VAL A 112 10.01 -21.07 2.85
CA VAL A 112 11.25 -21.71 3.30
C VAL A 112 11.56 -22.90 2.38
N PRO A 113 12.75 -23.00 1.76
CA PRO A 113 13.11 -24.19 0.99
C PRO A 113 13.05 -25.47 1.86
N VAL A 114 12.37 -26.53 1.40
CA VAL A 114 12.16 -27.81 2.12
C VAL A 114 13.47 -28.55 2.37
N GLY A 115 14.46 -28.42 1.47
CA GLY A 115 15.80 -28.96 1.70
C GLY A 115 16.47 -28.38 2.95
N GLU A 116 16.06 -27.18 3.37
CA GLU A 116 16.53 -26.51 4.58
C GLU A 116 15.52 -26.65 5.74
N ALA A 117 14.22 -26.74 5.44
CA ALA A 117 13.12 -26.70 6.42
C ALA A 117 13.18 -27.81 7.49
N ALA A 118 13.82 -28.95 7.23
CA ALA A 118 14.00 -30.01 8.24
C ALA A 118 15.04 -29.63 9.31
N SER A 119 15.97 -28.73 8.98
CA SER A 119 17.05 -28.27 9.86
C SER A 119 16.86 -26.84 10.35
N ILE A 120 15.92 -26.11 9.76
CA ILE A 120 15.67 -24.71 10.04
C ILE A 120 14.54 -24.58 11.09
N PRO A 121 14.79 -23.95 12.25
CA PRO A 121 13.73 -23.65 13.19
C PRO A 121 12.67 -22.73 12.54
N PRO A 122 11.38 -22.88 12.91
CA PRO A 122 10.30 -22.07 12.34
C PRO A 122 10.60 -20.56 12.43
N PRO A 123 10.21 -19.76 11.41
CA PRO A 123 10.32 -18.31 11.49
C PRO A 123 9.63 -17.76 12.75
N CYS A 124 10.17 -16.71 13.35
CA CYS A 124 9.61 -16.09 14.54
C CYS A 124 10.00 -14.61 14.63
N VAL A 125 9.22 -13.83 15.39
CA VAL A 125 9.54 -12.44 15.74
C VAL A 125 9.64 -12.27 17.25
N THR A 126 10.48 -11.34 17.69
CA THR A 126 10.63 -10.95 19.08
C THR A 126 9.67 -9.81 19.41
N TYR A 127 9.05 -9.88 20.57
CA TYR A 127 8.25 -8.80 21.13
C TYR A 127 8.73 -8.41 22.52
N THR A 128 8.51 -7.15 22.89
CA THR A 128 8.67 -6.62 24.25
C THR A 128 7.41 -5.85 24.68
N ASN A 129 7.32 -5.51 25.96
CA ASN A 129 6.25 -4.69 26.53
C ASN A 129 4.83 -5.18 26.20
N GLY A 130 4.61 -6.50 26.21
CA GLY A 130 3.32 -7.11 25.93
C GLY A 130 2.87 -6.91 24.48
N GLY A 131 3.82 -6.85 23.54
CA GLY A 131 3.54 -6.67 22.12
C GLY A 131 3.32 -5.21 21.69
N ALA A 132 3.58 -4.25 22.58
CA ALA A 132 3.63 -2.84 22.19
C ALA A 132 4.79 -2.59 21.21
N ASP A 133 5.91 -3.27 21.43
CA ASP A 133 7.06 -3.24 20.55
C ASP A 133 7.26 -4.63 19.96
N ILE A 134 6.91 -4.78 18.69
CA ILE A 134 7.21 -5.98 17.93
C ILE A 134 8.20 -5.56 16.87
N VAL A 135 9.39 -6.13 16.93
CA VAL A 135 10.41 -5.86 15.94
C VAL A 135 9.93 -6.49 14.63
N GLN A 136 9.53 -5.63 13.70
CA GLN A 136 9.04 -6.07 12.41
C GLN A 136 10.18 -6.78 11.69
N PRO A 137 9.90 -7.85 10.92
CA PRO A 137 10.84 -8.35 9.94
C PRO A 137 11.19 -7.16 9.06
N LEU A 138 12.46 -6.75 9.08
CA LEU A 138 12.91 -5.77 8.11
C LEU A 138 12.77 -6.43 6.74
N ASP A 139 12.17 -5.69 5.82
CA ASP A 139 11.84 -6.16 4.47
C ASP A 139 13.02 -6.87 3.84
N ALA A 140 12.73 -7.79 2.94
CA ALA A 140 13.70 -8.63 2.25
C ALA A 140 14.71 -7.83 1.37
N GLY A 141 15.55 -6.96 1.93
CA GLY A 141 16.70 -6.37 1.27
C GLY A 141 17.40 -5.24 2.01
N THR A 142 17.02 -4.88 3.24
CA THR A 142 17.48 -3.60 3.80
C THR A 142 18.82 -3.59 4.50
N GLU A 143 19.59 -4.68 4.61
CA GLU A 143 21.06 -4.68 4.84
C GLU A 143 21.58 -6.14 4.90
N PRO A 144 22.89 -6.40 4.70
CA PRO A 144 23.50 -7.69 5.02
C PRO A 144 23.40 -8.08 6.51
N ASN A 145 22.94 -7.19 7.39
CA ASN A 145 23.03 -7.39 8.84
C ASN A 145 21.68 -7.24 9.59
N ALA A 146 20.60 -6.82 8.93
CA ALA A 146 19.36 -6.43 9.63
C ALA A 146 18.13 -7.33 9.32
N ASN A 147 18.21 -8.20 8.30
CA ASN A 147 17.13 -9.13 7.93
C ASN A 147 17.14 -10.43 8.75
N THR A 148 17.24 -10.32 10.07
CA THR A 148 17.16 -11.48 10.94
C THR A 148 15.72 -11.65 11.38
N TRP A 149 15.04 -12.72 10.93
CA TRP A 149 13.90 -13.24 11.70
C TRP A 149 14.46 -13.65 13.07
N LEU A 150 14.09 -12.87 14.10
CA LEU A 150 15.03 -12.46 15.14
C LEU A 150 15.50 -13.57 16.08
N CYS A 151 14.75 -14.66 16.22
CA CYS A 151 15.20 -15.73 17.10
C CYS A 151 16.24 -16.63 16.43
N ASN A 152 16.37 -16.63 15.09
CA ASN A 152 17.20 -17.61 14.38
C ASN A 152 18.24 -17.01 13.41
N ASN A 153 18.33 -15.68 13.28
CA ASN A 153 19.22 -15.00 12.33
C ASN A 153 19.07 -15.45 10.87
N GLN A 154 17.86 -15.89 10.50
CA GLN A 154 17.58 -16.42 9.16
C GLN A 154 16.83 -15.41 8.30
N ARG A 155 17.03 -15.55 6.99
CA ARG A 155 16.35 -14.75 5.96
C ARG A 155 15.35 -15.61 5.22
N PHE A 156 14.12 -15.14 5.17
CA PHE A 156 13.07 -15.81 4.42
C PHE A 156 12.36 -14.84 3.49
N MET A 157 11.97 -15.36 2.33
CA MET A 157 11.07 -14.67 1.42
C MET A 157 9.72 -14.54 2.08
N HIS A 158 9.18 -13.32 2.11
CA HIS A 158 7.86 -13.08 2.68
C HIS A 158 7.09 -12.00 1.93
N GLN A 159 5.78 -12.03 2.11
CA GLN A 159 4.82 -11.03 1.65
C GLN A 159 3.85 -10.77 2.81
N VAL A 160 3.32 -9.56 2.90
CA VAL A 160 2.43 -9.14 3.98
C VAL A 160 1.02 -8.90 3.47
N ILE A 161 0.05 -9.39 4.23
CA ILE A 161 -1.38 -9.10 4.10
C ILE A 161 -1.76 -8.36 5.38
N GLU A 162 -2.39 -7.19 5.28
CA GLU A 162 -2.90 -6.50 6.47
C GLU A 162 -4.41 -6.73 6.61
N VAL A 163 -4.85 -6.86 7.84
CA VAL A 163 -6.21 -7.20 8.21
C VAL A 163 -6.65 -6.39 9.43
N THR A 164 -7.82 -5.77 9.30
CA THR A 164 -8.47 -5.04 10.39
C THR A 164 -9.91 -5.50 10.50
N GLN A 165 -10.29 -6.07 11.63
CA GLN A 165 -11.65 -6.42 11.99
C GLN A 165 -12.02 -5.69 13.28
N PRO A 166 -12.71 -4.54 13.20
CA PRO A 166 -13.22 -3.86 14.37
C PRO A 166 -14.44 -4.60 14.93
N SER A 167 -14.90 -4.23 16.13
CA SER A 167 -16.06 -4.86 16.77
C SER A 167 -17.40 -4.49 16.13
N SER A 168 -17.46 -3.37 15.41
CA SER A 168 -18.70 -2.75 14.94
C SER A 168 -18.80 -2.56 13.42
N ALA A 169 -17.75 -2.88 12.65
CA ALA A 169 -17.72 -2.72 11.20
C ALA A 169 -17.22 -3.99 10.50
N PRO A 170 -17.46 -4.15 9.20
CA PRO A 170 -16.90 -5.26 8.44
C PRO A 170 -15.37 -5.21 8.42
N MET A 171 -14.75 -6.35 8.09
CA MET A 171 -13.30 -6.46 7.94
C MET A 171 -12.79 -5.53 6.82
N THR A 172 -11.57 -5.04 6.97
CA THR A 172 -10.74 -4.51 5.90
C THR A 172 -9.57 -5.47 5.68
N ILE A 173 -9.26 -5.78 4.42
CA ILE A 173 -8.10 -6.61 4.06
C ILE A 173 -7.41 -6.04 2.83
N ASN A 174 -6.08 -5.96 2.85
CA ASN A 174 -5.27 -5.48 1.74
C ASN A 174 -4.07 -6.38 1.46
N LEU A 175 -3.57 -6.26 0.23
CA LEU A 175 -2.25 -6.74 -0.17
C LEU A 175 -1.41 -5.51 -0.51
N GLN A 176 -0.24 -5.38 0.11
CA GLN A 176 0.63 -4.23 -0.14
C GLN A 176 1.98 -4.64 -0.71
N VAL A 177 2.54 -3.76 -1.55
CA VAL A 177 3.91 -3.83 -2.05
C VAL A 177 4.67 -2.53 -1.76
N VAL A 178 4.24 -1.82 -0.71
CA VAL A 178 4.89 -0.61 -0.16
C VAL A 178 6.34 -0.88 0.22
N ASP A 179 6.59 -2.09 0.69
CA ASP A 179 7.87 -2.56 1.19
C ASP A 179 8.67 -3.32 0.10
N GLY A 180 7.96 -3.79 -0.93
CA GLY A 180 8.53 -4.52 -2.05
C GLY A 180 7.60 -5.61 -2.57
N PHE A 181 7.99 -6.21 -3.68
CA PHE A 181 7.36 -7.38 -4.27
C PHE A 181 8.29 -8.58 -4.20
N VAL A 182 7.83 -9.70 -3.64
CA VAL A 182 8.65 -10.93 -3.55
C VAL A 182 8.09 -12.06 -4.41
N PHE A 183 6.82 -12.39 -4.27
CA PHE A 183 6.12 -13.43 -5.05
C PHE A 183 4.63 -13.08 -5.19
N PRO A 184 3.93 -13.55 -6.24
CA PRO A 184 2.55 -13.13 -6.49
C PRO A 184 1.56 -13.69 -5.46
N ILE A 185 0.62 -12.86 -5.03
CA ILE A 185 -0.51 -13.21 -4.15
C ILE A 185 -1.81 -12.66 -4.75
N THR A 186 -2.87 -13.43 -4.58
CA THR A 186 -4.24 -13.04 -4.90
C THR A 186 -5.12 -13.21 -3.68
N ILE A 187 -6.05 -12.28 -3.46
CA ILE A 187 -7.14 -12.45 -2.50
C ILE A 187 -8.46 -12.38 -3.26
N THR A 188 -9.25 -13.46 -3.18
CA THR A 188 -10.58 -13.55 -3.81
C THR A 188 -11.64 -13.73 -2.73
N LEU A 189 -12.65 -12.86 -2.72
CA LEU A 189 -13.75 -12.96 -1.77
C LEU A 189 -14.72 -14.08 -2.16
N THR A 190 -15.18 -14.83 -1.17
CA THR A 190 -16.22 -15.84 -1.32
C THR A 190 -17.55 -15.23 -0.86
N PRO A 191 -18.52 -15.00 -1.77
CA PRO A 191 -19.84 -14.49 -1.38
C PRO A 191 -20.54 -15.53 -0.48
N ALA A 192 -21.45 -15.06 0.37
CA ALA A 192 -22.34 -15.96 1.09
C ALA A 192 -23.36 -16.58 0.10
N PRO A 193 -23.80 -17.83 0.32
CA PRO A 193 -24.73 -18.50 -0.57
C PRO A 193 -26.02 -17.68 -0.76
N GLY A 194 -26.39 -17.42 -2.02
CA GLY A 194 -27.65 -16.76 -2.38
C GLY A 194 -27.59 -15.24 -2.58
N ASP A 195 -26.47 -14.57 -2.28
CA ASP A 195 -26.40 -13.10 -2.31
C ASP A 195 -26.16 -12.50 -3.71
N GLY A 196 -25.88 -13.32 -4.73
CA GLY A 196 -25.72 -12.86 -6.13
C GLY A 196 -24.53 -11.90 -6.37
N ILE A 197 -23.71 -11.64 -5.37
CA ILE A 197 -22.53 -10.77 -5.47
C ILE A 197 -21.43 -11.48 -6.25
N THR A 198 -20.87 -10.79 -7.25
CA THR A 198 -19.68 -11.26 -7.96
C THR A 198 -18.48 -11.21 -7.02
N PRO A 199 -17.74 -12.32 -6.83
CA PRO A 199 -16.47 -12.35 -6.10
C PRO A 199 -15.55 -11.19 -6.50
N GLY A 200 -15.22 -10.32 -5.55
CA GLY A 200 -14.15 -9.35 -5.73
C GLY A 200 -12.79 -10.06 -5.71
N GLN A 201 -11.83 -9.56 -6.48
CA GLN A 201 -10.44 -10.03 -6.47
C GLN A 201 -9.49 -8.83 -6.36
N ILE A 202 -8.45 -8.96 -5.55
CA ILE A 202 -7.31 -8.02 -5.48
C ILE A 202 -5.98 -8.77 -5.58
N GLY A 203 -4.90 -8.05 -5.86
CA GLY A 203 -3.58 -8.62 -6.11
C GLY A 203 -3.37 -9.04 -7.57
N GLN A 204 -2.50 -10.04 -7.80
CA GLN A 204 -2.26 -10.56 -9.15
C GLN A 204 -3.46 -11.39 -9.64
N PRO A 205 -3.75 -11.46 -10.95
CA PRO A 205 -4.87 -12.24 -11.49
C PRO A 205 -4.53 -13.73 -11.63
N LEU A 206 -4.26 -14.40 -10.51
CA LEU A 206 -4.07 -15.86 -10.47
C LEU A 206 -5.44 -16.58 -10.55
N THR A 207 -5.51 -17.75 -11.20
CA THR A 207 -6.75 -18.55 -11.23
C THR A 207 -6.80 -19.53 -10.06
N ALA A 208 -7.98 -20.05 -9.71
CA ALA A 208 -8.17 -21.03 -8.63
C ALA A 208 -7.30 -22.31 -8.75
N THR A 209 -6.78 -22.62 -9.93
CA THR A 209 -5.82 -23.74 -10.11
C THR A 209 -4.38 -23.36 -9.79
N GLY A 210 -4.15 -22.12 -9.36
CA GLY A 210 -2.84 -21.47 -9.29
C GLY A 210 -2.31 -21.04 -10.66
N LYS A 211 -2.68 -21.74 -11.74
CA LYS A 211 -2.23 -21.43 -13.10
C LYS A 211 -2.79 -20.09 -13.54
N ALA A 212 -1.97 -19.05 -13.49
CA ALA A 212 -2.32 -17.80 -14.15
C ALA A 212 -2.47 -18.02 -15.66
N PRO A 213 -3.36 -17.27 -16.34
CA PRO A 213 -3.26 -17.12 -17.78
C PRO A 213 -1.82 -16.67 -18.11
N ASN A 214 -1.21 -17.15 -19.19
CA ASN A 214 0.13 -16.75 -19.62
C ASN A 214 1.30 -16.88 -18.61
N ASN A 215 1.22 -17.80 -17.64
CA ASN A 215 2.31 -18.07 -16.70
C ASN A 215 2.72 -16.87 -15.81
N ILE A 216 1.78 -16.05 -15.28
CA ILE A 216 2.13 -15.10 -14.21
C ILE A 216 2.78 -15.85 -13.05
N ASN A 217 4.06 -15.61 -12.90
CA ASN A 217 4.92 -16.19 -11.89
C ASN A 217 6.03 -15.19 -11.53
N ARG A 218 6.73 -15.43 -10.43
CA ARG A 218 7.78 -14.53 -9.92
C ARG A 218 8.81 -14.16 -11.00
N GLN A 219 9.41 -15.13 -11.69
CA GLN A 219 10.41 -14.89 -12.73
C GLN A 219 9.87 -14.04 -13.90
N SER A 220 8.63 -14.29 -14.33
CA SER A 220 7.99 -13.52 -15.39
C SER A 220 7.72 -12.07 -14.98
N ILE A 221 7.38 -11.81 -13.71
CA ILE A 221 7.18 -10.46 -13.16
C ILE A 221 8.51 -9.70 -13.12
N PHE A 222 9.61 -10.37 -12.74
CA PHE A 222 10.94 -9.75 -12.74
C PHE A 222 11.40 -9.39 -14.16
N LYS A 223 11.15 -10.28 -15.13
CA LYS A 223 11.41 -9.98 -16.55
C LYS A 223 10.57 -8.81 -17.03
N LEU A 224 9.28 -8.79 -16.67
CA LEU A 224 8.36 -7.70 -17.00
C LEU A 224 8.83 -6.36 -16.40
N TYR A 225 9.26 -6.36 -15.14
CA TYR A 225 9.82 -5.19 -14.46
C TYR A 225 11.04 -4.62 -15.19
N ASN A 226 12.03 -5.47 -15.46
CA ASN A 226 13.24 -5.06 -16.17
C ASN A 226 12.92 -4.48 -17.56
N ASN A 227 12.00 -5.10 -18.30
CA ASN A 227 11.57 -4.60 -19.61
C ASN A 227 10.81 -3.27 -19.50
N PHE A 228 9.94 -3.14 -18.50
CA PHE A 228 9.18 -1.92 -18.25
C PHE A 228 10.13 -0.75 -17.95
N ILE A 229 11.04 -0.89 -16.99
CA ILE A 229 11.98 0.17 -16.61
C ILE A 229 12.90 0.54 -17.78
N LYS A 230 13.42 -0.43 -18.54
CA LYS A 230 14.22 -0.15 -19.74
C LYS A 230 13.48 0.68 -20.78
N ARG A 231 12.18 0.41 -20.98
CA ARG A 231 11.35 1.20 -21.89
C ARG A 231 11.14 2.61 -21.36
N GLU A 232 10.82 2.74 -20.08
CA GLU A 232 10.66 4.04 -19.44
C GLU A 232 11.96 4.88 -19.53
N ALA A 233 13.12 4.23 -19.37
CA ALA A 233 14.43 4.86 -19.45
C ALA A 233 14.78 5.43 -20.83
N LEU A 234 14.05 5.05 -21.90
CA LEU A 234 14.19 5.68 -23.21
C LEU A 234 13.73 7.15 -23.21
N SER A 235 12.79 7.50 -22.33
CA SER A 235 12.28 8.87 -22.17
C SER A 235 13.08 9.70 -21.18
N ASP A 236 13.71 9.05 -20.21
CA ASP A 236 14.46 9.68 -19.13
C ASP A 236 15.48 8.69 -18.57
N ALA A 237 16.76 8.93 -18.83
CA ALA A 237 17.84 8.03 -18.44
C ALA A 237 17.92 7.82 -16.92
N MET A 238 17.46 8.77 -16.09
CA MET A 238 17.43 8.64 -14.63
C MET A 238 16.59 7.44 -14.17
N LYS A 239 15.58 7.06 -14.95
CA LYS A 239 14.72 5.91 -14.64
C LYS A 239 15.48 4.59 -14.65
N THR A 240 16.67 4.51 -15.25
CA THR A 240 17.53 3.31 -15.18
C THR A 240 17.90 2.94 -13.74
N ALA A 241 17.96 3.91 -12.82
CA ALA A 241 18.26 3.68 -11.40
C ALA A 241 17.22 2.77 -10.71
N TYR A 242 15.99 2.68 -11.24
CA TYR A 242 14.99 1.73 -10.75
C TYR A 242 15.40 0.25 -10.97
N LEU A 243 16.32 -0.05 -11.89
CA LEU A 243 16.84 -1.41 -12.03
C LEU A 243 17.66 -1.85 -10.80
N ASP A 244 18.14 -0.92 -9.97
CA ASP A 244 18.83 -1.24 -8.71
C ASP A 244 17.90 -1.85 -7.67
N LEU A 245 16.58 -1.65 -7.81
CA LEU A 245 15.57 -2.19 -6.90
C LEU A 245 15.44 -3.71 -6.98
N ILE A 246 15.94 -4.34 -8.05
CA ILE A 246 16.05 -5.80 -8.12
C ILE A 246 17.14 -6.21 -7.13
N ALA A 247 16.74 -6.74 -5.97
CA ALA A 247 17.65 -7.10 -4.90
C ALA A 247 18.69 -8.13 -5.40
N LYS A 248 19.93 -7.68 -5.57
CA LYS A 248 21.08 -8.54 -5.92
C LYS A 248 21.47 -9.31 -4.67
N SER A 249 21.29 -10.64 -4.66
CA SER A 249 21.72 -11.44 -3.51
C SER A 249 23.24 -11.47 -3.45
N GLY A 250 23.84 -10.91 -2.39
CA GLY A 250 25.25 -11.15 -2.05
C GLY A 250 25.51 -12.55 -1.46
N VAL A 251 24.49 -13.40 -1.38
CA VAL A 251 24.61 -14.77 -0.87
C VAL A 251 25.06 -15.68 -2.02
N THR A 252 26.25 -16.25 -1.89
CA THR A 252 26.77 -17.30 -2.76
C THR A 252 25.74 -18.44 -2.83
N PRO A 253 25.32 -18.91 -4.02
CA PRO A 253 24.29 -19.95 -4.13
C PRO A 253 24.68 -21.19 -3.33
N GLY A 254 23.90 -21.52 -2.29
CA GLY A 254 24.00 -22.83 -1.65
C GLY A 254 23.54 -23.90 -2.63
N ARG A 255 24.49 -24.66 -3.20
CA ARG A 255 24.40 -25.94 -3.97
C ARG A 255 23.21 -26.22 -4.94
N GLY A 256 22.36 -25.26 -5.26
CA GLY A 256 21.17 -25.44 -6.12
C GLY A 256 20.99 -24.41 -7.23
N GLY A 257 21.90 -23.46 -7.41
CA GLY A 257 21.93 -22.55 -8.57
C GLY A 257 20.82 -21.48 -8.65
N GLU A 258 19.72 -21.59 -7.91
CA GLU A 258 18.71 -20.54 -7.84
C GLU A 258 19.16 -19.42 -6.88
N GLN A 259 19.53 -18.27 -7.44
CA GLN A 259 19.69 -17.03 -6.68
C GLN A 259 18.33 -16.65 -6.10
N LEU A 260 18.17 -16.78 -4.79
CA LEU A 260 17.11 -16.10 -4.03
C LEU A 260 17.38 -14.58 -4.07
N SER A 261 17.20 -13.97 -5.25
CA SER A 261 17.06 -12.52 -5.35
C SER A 261 15.91 -12.12 -4.42
N ASN A 262 16.14 -11.22 -3.48
CA ASN A 262 15.21 -11.05 -2.35
C ASN A 262 13.91 -10.31 -2.68
N GLY A 263 13.62 -10.01 -3.95
CA GLY A 263 12.44 -9.26 -4.35
C GLY A 263 12.77 -8.17 -5.38
N ILE A 264 11.75 -7.42 -5.76
CA ILE A 264 11.87 -6.05 -6.26
C ILE A 264 11.54 -5.16 -5.06
N LEU A 265 12.53 -4.50 -4.48
CA LEU A 265 12.33 -3.61 -3.35
C LEU A 265 11.51 -2.40 -3.79
N SER A 266 10.72 -1.83 -2.88
CA SER A 266 10.24 -0.47 -3.12
C SER A 266 11.42 0.51 -3.05
N PRO A 267 11.34 1.67 -3.71
CA PRO A 267 12.37 2.69 -3.60
C PRO A 267 12.63 3.13 -2.15
N ARG A 268 11.58 3.23 -1.33
CA ARG A 268 11.69 3.53 0.10
C ARG A 268 12.57 2.49 0.79
N THR A 269 12.22 1.21 0.66
CA THR A 269 12.91 0.10 1.32
C THR A 269 14.36 0.00 0.83
N PHE A 270 14.59 0.19 -0.47
CA PHE A 270 15.94 0.26 -1.03
C PHE A 270 16.76 1.40 -0.41
N LEU A 271 16.23 2.62 -0.35
CA LEU A 271 16.94 3.78 0.21
C LEU A 271 17.05 3.77 1.74
N ALA A 272 16.24 2.98 2.44
CA ALA A 272 16.36 2.79 3.89
C ALA A 272 17.67 2.09 4.28
N SER A 273 18.30 1.38 3.35
CA SER A 273 19.47 0.57 3.60
C SER A 273 20.77 1.32 3.33
N ALA A 274 21.68 1.39 4.31
CA ALA A 274 22.86 2.24 4.25
C ALA A 274 24.02 1.61 3.44
N THR A 275 23.75 0.63 2.58
CA THR A 275 24.79 -0.01 1.77
C THR A 275 25.38 0.98 0.75
N ALA A 276 26.67 0.84 0.47
CA ALA A 276 27.37 1.70 -0.49
C ALA A 276 26.74 1.68 -1.90
N ALA A 277 26.08 0.60 -2.31
CA ALA A 277 25.38 0.53 -3.59
C ALA A 277 24.17 1.49 -3.63
N ASN A 278 23.43 1.58 -2.54
CA ASN A 278 22.24 2.43 -2.47
C ASN A 278 22.62 3.90 -2.34
N GLN A 279 23.72 4.18 -1.61
CA GLN A 279 24.27 5.53 -1.45
C GLN A 279 24.80 6.15 -2.76
N ASN A 280 24.99 5.34 -3.82
CA ASN A 280 25.41 5.81 -5.13
C ASN A 280 24.29 5.74 -6.19
N SER A 281 23.07 5.33 -5.80
CA SER A 281 21.97 5.20 -6.75
C SER A 281 21.42 6.58 -7.15
N GLY A 282 21.10 6.75 -8.44
CA GLY A 282 20.45 7.95 -8.94
C GLY A 282 19.06 8.23 -8.34
N LEU A 283 18.48 7.26 -7.62
CA LEU A 283 17.23 7.44 -6.89
C LEU A 283 17.32 8.46 -5.75
N LEU A 284 18.52 8.68 -5.18
CA LEU A 284 18.69 9.58 -4.02
C LEU A 284 18.30 11.03 -4.30
N SER A 285 18.58 11.49 -5.52
CA SER A 285 18.34 12.87 -5.97
C SER A 285 17.17 12.98 -6.95
N GLN A 286 16.39 11.91 -7.11
CA GLN A 286 15.36 11.84 -8.15
C GLN A 286 14.36 13.00 -8.06
N PHE A 287 14.00 13.41 -6.84
CA PHE A 287 13.00 14.45 -6.61
C PHE A 287 13.59 15.84 -6.38
N ASP A 288 14.92 16.02 -6.39
CA ASP A 288 15.54 17.27 -5.96
C ASP A 288 15.06 18.47 -6.78
N SER A 289 15.04 18.36 -8.11
CA SER A 289 14.55 19.45 -8.97
C SER A 289 13.05 19.72 -8.76
N THR A 290 12.25 18.69 -8.54
CA THR A 290 10.80 18.85 -8.31
C THR A 290 10.52 19.49 -6.96
N LEU A 291 11.27 19.10 -5.92
CA LEU A 291 11.19 19.69 -4.58
C LEU A 291 11.68 21.14 -4.59
N GLN A 292 12.78 21.43 -5.30
CA GLN A 292 13.29 22.79 -5.45
C GLN A 292 12.25 23.72 -6.08
N GLU A 293 11.53 23.26 -7.11
CA GLU A 293 10.46 24.06 -7.71
C GLU A 293 9.26 24.13 -6.78
N LEU A 294 8.77 23.02 -6.21
CA LEU A 294 7.59 23.00 -5.34
C LEU A 294 7.72 23.95 -4.13
N PHE A 295 8.90 23.97 -3.49
CA PHE A 295 9.19 24.77 -2.30
C PHE A 295 9.84 26.12 -2.62
N LYS A 296 9.92 26.51 -3.89
CA LYS A 296 10.46 27.80 -4.30
C LYS A 296 9.63 28.96 -3.71
N PRO A 297 10.25 29.92 -3.01
CA PRO A 297 9.52 31.04 -2.41
C PRO A 297 8.61 31.76 -3.40
N GLY A 298 7.36 31.97 -3.00
CA GLY A 298 6.30 32.57 -3.82
C GLY A 298 5.39 31.58 -4.54
N ASN A 299 5.76 30.28 -4.62
CA ASN A 299 4.85 29.27 -5.16
C ASN A 299 3.63 29.07 -4.26
N ILE A 300 2.48 28.79 -4.87
CA ILE A 300 1.18 28.68 -4.18
C ILE A 300 0.61 27.29 -4.43
N ILE A 301 0.09 26.66 -3.37
CA ILE A 301 -0.59 25.37 -3.43
C ILE A 301 -1.99 25.50 -2.84
N GLY A 302 -2.99 24.93 -3.49
CA GLY A 302 -4.37 24.91 -3.01
C GLY A 302 -4.81 23.49 -2.69
N MET A 303 -5.20 23.23 -1.44
CA MET A 303 -5.58 21.90 -0.98
C MET A 303 -6.94 21.89 -0.29
N ARG A 304 -7.58 20.73 -0.32
CA ARG A 304 -8.71 20.36 0.54
C ARG A 304 -8.31 19.16 1.38
N SER A 305 -8.33 19.29 2.71
CA SER A 305 -7.85 18.26 3.63
C SER A 305 -8.99 17.37 4.17
N ASP A 306 -8.64 16.42 5.04
CA ASP A 306 -9.55 15.42 5.65
C ASP A 306 -10.71 16.05 6.43
N ASP A 307 -10.55 17.28 6.92
CA ASP A 307 -11.58 18.04 7.63
C ASP A 307 -12.54 18.81 6.71
N ASN A 308 -12.41 18.62 5.38
CA ASN A 308 -13.16 19.28 4.32
C ASN A 308 -12.92 20.80 4.16
N ARG A 309 -11.95 21.39 4.86
CA ARG A 309 -11.58 22.81 4.71
C ARG A 309 -10.67 23.05 3.52
N PHE A 310 -10.54 24.31 3.13
CA PHE A 310 -9.63 24.76 2.07
C PHE A 310 -8.35 25.32 2.69
N TYR A 311 -7.21 24.98 2.12
CA TYR A 311 -5.90 25.39 2.58
C TYR A 311 -5.15 26.07 1.44
N LYS A 312 -4.70 27.29 1.69
CA LYS A 312 -3.75 27.97 0.80
C LYS A 312 -2.36 27.85 1.39
N GLY A 313 -1.52 27.08 0.72
CA GLY A 313 -0.10 26.98 0.97
C GLY A 313 0.65 28.06 0.22
N THR A 314 1.56 28.77 0.89
CA THR A 314 2.52 29.67 0.24
C THR A 314 3.92 29.20 0.57
N ALA A 315 4.67 28.79 -0.44
CA ALA A 315 6.08 28.45 -0.29
C ALA A 315 6.87 29.70 0.11
N THR A 316 7.69 29.56 1.15
CA THR A 316 8.49 30.64 1.74
C THR A 316 9.79 30.06 2.31
N GLN A 317 10.63 30.93 2.85
CA GLN A 317 11.88 30.55 3.48
C GLN A 317 12.11 31.40 4.74
N ASP A 318 12.55 30.74 5.82
CA ASP A 318 12.99 31.40 7.04
C ASP A 318 14.20 30.64 7.62
N GLY A 319 15.19 31.36 8.13
CA GLY A 319 16.38 30.76 8.75
C GLY A 319 17.14 29.75 7.87
N GLY A 320 17.00 29.83 6.54
CA GLY A 320 17.58 28.87 5.60
C GLY A 320 16.69 27.66 5.27
N ALA A 321 15.64 27.39 6.04
CA ALA A 321 14.68 26.33 5.78
C ALA A 321 13.55 26.81 4.85
N GLN A 322 13.29 26.06 3.79
CA GLN A 322 12.13 26.25 2.91
C GLN A 322 10.94 25.43 3.42
N TYR A 323 9.75 26.01 3.36
CA TYR A 323 8.51 25.34 3.74
C TYR A 323 7.32 25.95 3.00
N ILE A 324 6.21 25.23 2.99
CA ILE A 324 4.91 25.73 2.53
C ILE A 324 4.10 26.08 3.78
N ASP A 325 3.74 27.35 3.89
CA ASP A 325 2.92 27.89 4.98
C ASP A 325 1.43 27.81 4.61
N PHE A 326 0.68 26.95 5.29
CA PHE A 326 -0.73 26.68 5.02
C PHE A 326 -1.64 27.42 5.99
N VAL A 327 -2.50 28.29 5.45
CA VAL A 327 -3.60 28.93 6.17
C VAL A 327 -4.93 28.33 5.72
N ALA A 328 -5.81 28.03 6.69
CA ALA A 328 -7.11 27.45 6.42
C ALA A 328 -8.21 28.50 6.15
N PHE A 329 -9.21 28.05 5.41
CA PHE A 329 -10.41 28.80 5.04
C PHE A 329 -11.62 27.87 5.11
N ASP A 330 -12.72 28.36 5.70
CA ASP A 330 -13.95 27.57 5.83
C ASP A 330 -14.77 27.56 4.53
N GLN A 331 -14.43 28.40 3.54
CA GLN A 331 -15.12 28.53 2.25
C GLN A 331 -14.11 28.60 1.08
N PRO A 332 -14.53 28.16 -0.14
CA PRO A 332 -13.68 28.26 -1.33
C PRO A 332 -13.39 29.73 -1.69
N GLY A 333 -12.37 29.96 -2.50
CA GLY A 333 -11.96 31.30 -2.92
C GLY A 333 -11.22 32.08 -1.82
N CYS A 334 -10.63 31.38 -0.83
CA CYS A 334 -9.98 31.98 0.34
C CYS A 334 -10.91 32.90 1.13
N GLN A 335 -12.18 32.52 1.23
CA GLN A 335 -13.18 33.25 2.00
C GLN A 335 -13.24 32.69 3.43
N ALA A 336 -13.55 33.55 4.40
CA ALA A 336 -13.58 33.23 5.83
C ALA A 336 -12.28 32.55 6.34
N PRO A 337 -11.18 33.31 6.48
CA PRO A 337 -9.94 32.79 7.06
C PRO A 337 -10.17 32.19 8.44
N ASN A 338 -9.60 31.03 8.70
CA ASN A 338 -9.74 30.33 9.97
C ASN A 338 -8.37 30.25 10.68
N PRO A 339 -8.07 31.23 11.57
CA PRO A 339 -6.78 31.28 12.24
C PRO A 339 -6.56 30.14 13.25
N GLY A 340 -7.58 29.32 13.53
CA GLY A 340 -7.45 28.14 14.38
C GLY A 340 -6.68 26.98 13.73
N TYR A 341 -6.32 27.10 12.44
CA TYR A 341 -5.65 26.07 11.66
C TYR A 341 -4.52 26.70 10.82
N HIS A 342 -3.28 26.42 11.21
CA HIS A 342 -2.08 26.96 10.58
C HIS A 342 -0.97 25.93 10.65
N TYR A 343 -0.44 25.54 9.50
CA TYR A 343 0.51 24.44 9.37
C TYR A 343 1.71 24.82 8.51
N ARG A 344 2.84 24.19 8.78
CA ARG A 344 4.01 24.22 7.90
C ARG A 344 4.32 22.82 7.42
N VAL A 345 4.62 22.70 6.14
CA VAL A 345 5.25 21.50 5.57
C VAL A 345 6.64 21.89 5.13
N TYR A 346 7.68 21.30 5.72
CA TYR A 346 9.07 21.62 5.40
C TYR A 346 9.56 20.90 4.14
N SER A 347 10.46 21.55 3.42
CA SER A 347 11.16 20.96 2.28
C SER A 347 12.11 19.85 2.76
N PRO A 348 12.09 18.66 2.15
CA PRO A 348 13.08 17.62 2.44
C PRO A 348 14.52 18.03 2.09
N LEU A 349 14.71 19.03 1.22
CA LEU A 349 16.04 19.53 0.82
C LEU A 349 16.66 20.45 1.86
N THR A 350 15.82 21.18 2.59
CA THR A 350 16.22 22.14 3.62
C THR A 350 15.29 21.97 4.83
N PRO A 351 15.36 20.81 5.50
CA PRO A 351 14.47 20.51 6.63
C PRO A 351 14.69 21.52 7.75
N ASP A 352 13.70 21.66 8.63
CA ASP A 352 13.84 22.49 9.83
C ASP A 352 15.09 22.04 10.62
N PRO A 353 16.01 22.95 10.98
CA PRO A 353 17.20 22.62 11.77
C PRO A 353 16.89 21.97 13.13
N THR A 354 15.68 22.16 13.69
CA THR A 354 15.24 21.50 14.93
C THR A 354 14.72 20.08 14.66
N SER A 355 14.18 19.82 13.47
CA SER A 355 13.72 18.52 13.03
C SER A 355 14.92 17.65 12.60
N LYS A 356 15.02 16.42 13.09
CA LYS A 356 16.04 15.49 12.59
C LYS A 356 15.56 14.90 11.26
N PRO A 357 16.18 15.22 10.10
CA PRO A 357 15.85 14.51 8.88
C PRO A 357 16.17 13.02 9.05
N LYS A 358 15.17 12.17 8.77
CA LYS A 358 15.29 10.71 8.92
C LYS A 358 15.72 10.01 7.62
N GLY A 359 16.35 10.70 6.68
CA GLY A 359 16.86 10.13 5.42
C GLY A 359 17.09 11.16 4.31
N THR A 360 17.27 10.69 3.07
CA THR A 360 17.39 11.57 1.90
C THR A 360 16.03 12.15 1.47
N PRO A 361 16.02 13.26 0.70
CA PRO A 361 14.80 13.81 0.14
C PRO A 361 13.92 12.77 -0.55
N ALA A 362 14.52 11.94 -1.42
CA ALA A 362 13.79 10.88 -2.11
C ALA A 362 13.25 9.80 -1.17
N TYR A 363 13.99 9.39 -0.14
CA TYR A 363 13.50 8.44 0.86
C TYR A 363 12.25 8.97 1.58
N MET A 364 12.25 10.26 1.95
CA MET A 364 11.09 10.91 2.58
C MET A 364 9.88 10.93 1.65
N VAL A 365 10.07 11.26 0.38
CA VAL A 365 9.00 11.25 -0.63
C VAL A 365 8.45 9.84 -0.83
N PHE A 366 9.30 8.85 -1.14
CA PHE A 366 8.86 7.48 -1.39
C PHE A 366 8.19 6.82 -0.19
N GLY A 367 8.61 7.19 1.02
CA GLY A 367 8.13 6.59 2.26
C GLY A 367 7.03 7.35 2.99
N ASN A 368 6.73 8.58 2.58
CA ASN A 368 5.96 9.53 3.41
C ASN A 368 6.46 9.53 4.88
N VAL A 369 7.73 9.85 5.04
CA VAL A 369 8.42 9.87 6.35
C VAL A 369 9.26 11.15 6.49
N GLY A 370 9.80 11.40 7.69
CA GLY A 370 10.60 12.59 7.93
C GLY A 370 9.71 13.82 7.97
N VAL A 371 9.98 14.81 7.12
CA VAL A 371 9.17 16.05 7.04
C VAL A 371 7.72 15.80 6.60
N PHE A 372 7.43 14.65 6.00
CA PHE A 372 6.07 14.25 5.62
C PHE A 372 5.33 13.41 6.69
N ASP A 373 5.90 13.31 7.89
CA ASP A 373 5.25 12.79 9.10
C ASP A 373 5.65 13.65 10.32
N ASP A 374 5.71 14.97 10.11
CA ASP A 374 6.11 15.92 11.13
C ASP A 374 4.88 16.49 11.85
N VAL A 375 4.79 16.17 13.14
CA VAL A 375 3.74 16.65 14.05
C VAL A 375 4.31 17.54 15.17
N SER A 376 5.53 18.06 14.98
CA SER A 376 6.15 19.00 15.90
C SER A 376 5.37 20.30 16.00
N SER A 377 5.66 21.10 17.03
CA SER A 377 5.12 22.45 17.18
C SER A 377 5.53 23.41 16.07
N ASP A 378 6.61 23.09 15.33
CA ASP A 378 7.07 23.91 14.21
C ASP A 378 6.28 23.59 12.93
N ALA A 379 5.80 22.36 12.79
CA ALA A 379 4.88 21.95 11.71
C ALA A 379 3.40 22.26 12.02
N VAL A 380 3.01 22.23 13.30
CA VAL A 380 1.64 22.47 13.78
C VAL A 380 1.58 23.76 14.60
N LEU A 381 1.43 24.89 13.92
CA LEU A 381 1.35 26.21 14.58
C LEU A 381 -0.01 26.44 15.26
N ALA A 382 -1.08 25.92 14.65
CA ALA A 382 -2.43 25.88 15.22
C ALA A 382 -3.26 24.73 14.61
N GLY A 383 -4.13 24.11 15.42
CA GLY A 383 -5.08 23.09 14.97
C GLY A 383 -4.70 21.66 15.39
N ASN A 384 -5.28 20.66 14.73
CA ASN A 384 -5.04 19.23 15.01
C ASN A 384 -3.86 18.71 14.16
N SER A 385 -2.95 17.95 14.77
CA SER A 385 -1.80 17.33 14.09
C SER A 385 -2.17 16.35 12.98
N GLY A 386 -3.34 15.70 13.07
CA GLY A 386 -3.84 14.81 12.01
C GLY A 386 -4.08 15.53 10.68
N ILE A 387 -4.39 16.83 10.71
CA ILE A 387 -4.54 17.65 9.49
C ILE A 387 -3.18 18.00 8.90
N ALA A 388 -2.17 18.27 9.73
CA ALA A 388 -0.80 18.44 9.25
C ALA A 388 -0.31 17.18 8.52
N GLN A 389 -0.53 16.00 9.12
CA GLN A 389 -0.23 14.72 8.49
C GLN A 389 -1.01 14.51 7.19
N ALA A 390 -2.29 14.93 7.12
CA ALA A 390 -3.08 14.85 5.90
C ALA A 390 -2.52 15.73 4.77
N LEU A 391 -2.13 16.98 5.06
CA LEU A 391 -1.50 17.87 4.08
C LEU A 391 -0.16 17.30 3.59
N GLN A 392 0.68 16.82 4.52
CA GLN A 392 1.97 16.21 4.22
C GLN A 392 1.84 14.96 3.34
N ARG A 393 0.92 14.07 3.71
CA ARG A 393 0.54 12.86 2.97
C ARG A 393 0.15 13.17 1.53
N ASP A 394 -0.76 14.13 1.36
CA ASP A 394 -1.30 14.49 0.05
C ASP A 394 -0.19 15.07 -0.87
N ILE A 395 0.73 15.87 -0.32
CA ILE A 395 1.92 16.36 -1.05
C ILE A 395 2.86 15.21 -1.44
N ALA A 396 3.20 14.31 -0.50
CA ALA A 396 4.07 13.18 -0.80
C ALA A 396 3.47 12.23 -1.84
N ALA A 397 2.15 12.00 -1.79
CA ALA A 397 1.45 11.22 -2.79
C ALA A 397 1.46 11.91 -4.17
N ALA A 398 1.25 13.22 -4.22
CA ALA A 398 1.34 13.99 -5.46
C ALA A 398 2.74 13.95 -6.09
N LEU A 399 3.79 13.97 -5.26
CA LEU A 399 5.18 13.79 -5.69
C LEU A 399 5.40 12.38 -6.26
N ASN A 400 4.96 11.32 -5.56
CA ASN A 400 5.05 9.95 -6.06
C ASN A 400 4.31 9.74 -7.40
N ARG A 401 3.19 10.45 -7.61
CA ARG A 401 2.38 10.39 -8.83
C ARG A 401 2.86 11.33 -9.94
N GLY A 402 3.82 12.21 -9.67
CA GLY A 402 4.34 13.19 -10.63
C GLY A 402 3.36 14.31 -10.99
N VAL A 403 2.46 14.64 -10.07
CA VAL A 403 1.44 15.67 -10.26
C VAL A 403 1.61 16.85 -9.29
N ALA A 404 2.62 16.82 -8.41
CA ALA A 404 2.84 17.87 -7.40
C ALA A 404 3.01 19.29 -7.96
N LEU A 405 3.56 19.44 -9.17
CA LEU A 405 3.72 20.73 -9.85
C LEU A 405 2.57 21.04 -10.81
N LEU A 406 1.55 20.19 -10.87
CA LEU A 406 0.41 20.31 -11.75
C LEU A 406 -0.84 20.66 -10.92
N HIS A 407 -1.74 21.41 -11.54
CA HIS A 407 -2.97 21.87 -10.91
C HIS A 407 -4.05 22.09 -11.97
N GLU A 408 -5.31 22.10 -11.53
CA GLU A 408 -6.41 22.57 -12.38
C GLU A 408 -6.20 24.05 -12.73
N ALA A 409 -6.59 24.46 -13.94
CA ALA A 409 -6.63 25.87 -14.27
C ALA A 409 -7.59 26.57 -13.29
N PRO A 410 -7.15 27.64 -12.61
CA PRO A 410 -8.00 28.30 -11.63
C PRO A 410 -9.22 28.90 -12.35
N SER A 411 -10.39 28.80 -11.72
CA SER A 411 -11.65 29.33 -12.27
C SER A 411 -11.62 30.85 -12.47
N ALA A 412 -10.72 31.55 -11.75
CA ALA A 412 -10.36 32.95 -11.97
C ALA A 412 -8.85 33.18 -11.73
N PRO A 413 -8.18 34.07 -12.50
CA PRO A 413 -6.72 34.27 -12.46
C PRO A 413 -6.13 34.61 -11.07
N ASN A 414 -6.94 35.11 -10.13
CA ASN A 414 -6.53 35.53 -8.79
C ASN A 414 -6.95 34.55 -7.67
N THR A 415 -7.41 33.35 -8.01
CA THR A 415 -7.88 32.35 -7.04
C THR A 415 -6.99 31.11 -6.95
N LEU A 416 -5.78 31.18 -7.52
CA LEU A 416 -4.80 30.10 -7.37
C LEU A 416 -4.53 29.84 -5.89
N GLY A 417 -4.56 28.56 -5.51
CA GLY A 417 -4.39 28.14 -4.12
C GLY A 417 -5.65 28.22 -3.26
N CYS A 418 -6.73 28.80 -3.76
CA CYS A 418 -7.92 29.11 -2.96
C CYS A 418 -9.08 28.15 -3.18
N ASN A 419 -8.99 27.26 -4.17
CA ASN A 419 -10.10 26.40 -4.62
C ASN A 419 -9.74 24.91 -4.60
N ALA A 420 -8.72 24.53 -3.84
CA ALA A 420 -8.18 23.16 -3.83
C ALA A 420 -7.72 22.69 -5.22
N ASP A 421 -7.32 23.62 -6.07
CA ASP A 421 -6.90 23.44 -7.47
C ASP A 421 -5.80 22.40 -7.65
N HIS A 422 -4.92 22.24 -6.65
CA HIS A 422 -3.90 21.21 -6.66
C HIS A 422 -4.46 19.86 -6.19
N SER A 423 -5.03 19.79 -4.98
CA SER A 423 -5.46 18.49 -4.42
C SER A 423 -6.58 17.82 -5.24
N ARG A 424 -7.42 18.59 -5.96
CA ARG A 424 -8.39 18.03 -6.92
C ARG A 424 -7.67 17.36 -8.09
N TYR A 425 -6.71 18.04 -8.72
CA TYR A 425 -5.89 17.47 -9.78
C TYR A 425 -5.11 16.23 -9.29
N TRP A 426 -4.54 16.30 -8.09
CA TRP A 426 -3.74 15.23 -7.49
C TRP A 426 -4.56 13.98 -7.15
N ALA A 427 -5.84 14.14 -6.85
CA ALA A 427 -6.75 13.03 -6.55
C ALA A 427 -7.27 12.33 -7.81
N GLU A 428 -7.21 12.96 -8.98
CA GLU A 428 -7.70 12.37 -10.22
C GLU A 428 -6.67 11.44 -10.84
N SER A 429 -6.96 10.14 -10.76
CA SER A 429 -6.04 9.11 -11.22
C SER A 429 -5.78 9.10 -12.73
N THR A 430 -6.62 9.77 -13.51
CA THR A 430 -6.39 10.07 -14.93
C THR A 430 -5.24 11.02 -15.20
N HIS A 431 -4.78 11.75 -14.19
CA HIS A 431 -3.64 12.66 -14.29
C HIS A 431 -2.33 12.06 -13.80
N TRP A 432 -2.36 10.87 -13.17
CA TRP A 432 -1.17 10.31 -12.55
C TRP A 432 -0.16 9.83 -13.59
N TYR A 433 1.11 9.95 -13.22
CA TYR A 433 2.28 9.55 -14.00
C TYR A 433 2.41 10.19 -15.39
N PRO A 434 2.21 11.51 -15.55
CA PRO A 434 2.27 12.16 -16.84
C PRO A 434 3.68 12.11 -17.46
N ILE A 435 3.75 12.14 -18.79
CA ILE A 435 5.03 12.21 -19.52
C ILE A 435 5.76 13.51 -19.13
N ASN A 436 7.09 13.45 -19.07
CA ASN A 436 7.99 14.57 -18.73
C ASN A 436 7.85 15.12 -17.29
N GLN A 437 7.24 14.37 -16.38
CA GLN A 437 7.28 14.66 -14.94
C GLN A 437 8.11 13.62 -14.19
N THR A 438 8.67 14.02 -13.05
CA THR A 438 9.31 13.11 -12.10
C THR A 438 8.25 12.38 -11.30
N TYR A 439 8.27 11.05 -11.30
CA TYR A 439 7.35 10.22 -10.50
C TYR A 439 7.97 8.88 -10.11
N ASN A 440 7.28 8.19 -9.20
CA ASN A 440 7.65 6.86 -8.73
C ASN A 440 7.39 5.78 -9.80
N ASN A 441 8.43 5.42 -10.57
CA ASN A 441 8.32 4.42 -11.64
C ASN A 441 8.04 2.99 -11.12
N TYR A 442 8.42 2.69 -9.87
CA TYR A 442 8.05 1.44 -9.21
C TYR A 442 6.55 1.36 -8.97
N ALA A 443 5.95 2.40 -8.40
CA ALA A 443 4.51 2.46 -8.17
C ALA A 443 3.74 2.39 -9.50
N ARG A 444 4.18 3.16 -10.50
CA ARG A 444 3.58 3.09 -11.84
C ARG A 444 3.65 1.68 -12.42
N PHE A 445 4.80 1.00 -12.35
CA PHE A 445 4.93 -0.39 -12.78
C PHE A 445 3.86 -1.28 -12.13
N MET A 446 3.68 -1.15 -10.81
CA MET A 446 2.70 -1.95 -10.08
C MET A 446 1.26 -1.68 -10.54
N HIS A 447 0.92 -0.46 -10.93
CA HIS A 447 -0.42 -0.16 -11.46
C HIS A 447 -0.60 -0.58 -12.91
N VAL A 448 0.36 -0.30 -13.80
CA VAL A 448 0.08 -0.30 -15.25
C VAL A 448 0.80 -1.39 -16.03
N ALA A 449 1.71 -2.15 -15.41
CA ALA A 449 2.42 -3.22 -16.10
C ALA A 449 1.47 -4.33 -16.55
N ARG A 450 1.75 -4.90 -17.71
CA ARG A 450 0.94 -5.95 -18.35
C ARG A 450 1.83 -6.98 -19.02
N PHE A 451 1.42 -8.24 -18.95
CA PHE A 451 2.10 -9.34 -19.65
C PHE A 451 1.80 -9.31 -21.14
N ASP A 452 0.58 -8.91 -21.50
CA ASP A 452 0.12 -8.65 -22.87
C ASP A 452 -0.94 -7.53 -22.85
N ALA A 453 -1.62 -7.28 -23.98
CA ALA A 453 -2.63 -6.23 -24.10
C ALA A 453 -3.81 -6.39 -23.10
N ASN A 454 -4.17 -7.63 -22.76
CA ASN A 454 -5.37 -7.98 -22.01
C ASN A 454 -5.08 -8.44 -20.58
N GLN A 455 -3.82 -8.71 -20.25
CA GLN A 455 -3.45 -9.25 -18.95
C GLN A 455 -2.61 -8.27 -18.11
N PRO A 456 -3.25 -7.52 -17.19
CA PRO A 456 -2.54 -6.66 -16.26
C PRO A 456 -1.79 -7.45 -15.19
N LEU A 457 -0.77 -6.83 -14.59
CA LEU A 457 -0.05 -7.39 -13.45
C LEU A 457 -0.95 -7.47 -12.21
N TYR A 458 -1.75 -6.43 -11.97
CA TYR A 458 -2.72 -6.37 -10.88
C TYR A 458 -4.15 -6.29 -11.43
N VAL A 459 -5.10 -6.88 -10.71
CA VAL A 459 -6.52 -6.84 -11.06
C VAL A 459 -7.00 -5.38 -11.09
N PRO A 460 -7.59 -4.89 -12.20
CA PRO A 460 -8.22 -3.58 -12.25
C PRO A 460 -9.50 -3.54 -11.43
N ALA A 461 -9.79 -2.40 -10.81
CA ALA A 461 -11.09 -2.15 -10.22
C ALA A 461 -12.20 -2.18 -11.31
N PRO A 462 -13.46 -2.49 -10.97
CA PRO A 462 -14.55 -2.51 -11.96
C PRO A 462 -14.73 -1.20 -12.74
N ASN A 463 -14.41 -0.06 -12.11
CA ASN A 463 -14.43 1.28 -12.69
C ASN A 463 -13.02 1.82 -12.94
N ALA A 464 -12.04 0.94 -13.20
CA ALA A 464 -10.66 1.33 -13.44
C ALA A 464 -10.56 2.37 -14.57
N VAL A 465 -9.79 3.42 -14.31
CA VAL A 465 -9.47 4.45 -15.29
C VAL A 465 -8.08 4.21 -15.87
N LYS A 466 -7.68 5.05 -16.81
CA LYS A 466 -6.35 5.06 -17.40
C LYS A 466 -5.51 6.16 -16.76
N ASP A 467 -4.21 5.92 -16.58
CA ASP A 467 -3.24 6.95 -16.17
C ASP A 467 -3.08 8.04 -17.25
N ALA A 468 -2.28 9.08 -16.98
CA ALA A 468 -2.04 10.17 -17.93
C ALA A 468 -1.30 9.72 -19.21
N GLN A 469 -0.82 8.48 -19.25
CA GLN A 469 -0.21 7.86 -20.42
C GLN A 469 -1.14 6.86 -21.10
N ASN A 470 -2.45 6.93 -20.82
CA ASN A 470 -3.50 6.13 -21.43
C ASN A 470 -3.38 4.61 -21.15
N MET A 471 -2.78 4.24 -20.01
CA MET A 471 -2.69 2.85 -19.56
C MET A 471 -3.71 2.58 -18.46
N THR A 472 -4.62 1.61 -18.65
CA THR A 472 -5.58 1.22 -17.61
C THR A 472 -4.84 0.78 -16.35
N MET A 473 -5.28 1.25 -15.18
CA MET A 473 -4.61 0.96 -13.91
C MET A 473 -5.21 -0.27 -13.22
N GLY A 474 -4.31 -1.11 -12.71
CA GLY A 474 -4.59 -2.18 -11.74
C GLY A 474 -4.61 -1.65 -10.31
N GLN A 475 -5.21 -2.42 -9.41
CA GLN A 475 -5.24 -2.09 -7.99
C GLN A 475 -3.93 -2.50 -7.30
N SER A 476 -3.15 -1.56 -6.78
CA SER A 476 -1.90 -1.84 -6.05
C SER A 476 -1.62 -0.78 -4.99
N TYR A 477 -0.88 -1.17 -3.95
CA TYR A 477 -0.25 -0.25 -2.99
C TYR A 477 1.25 -0.18 -3.32
N GLY A 478 1.62 0.71 -4.25
CA GLY A 478 3.00 0.89 -4.70
C GLY A 478 3.86 1.74 -3.76
N PHE A 479 3.25 2.54 -2.90
CA PHE A 479 3.89 3.37 -1.88
C PHE A 479 2.91 3.66 -0.73
N PRO A 480 3.37 4.15 0.44
CA PRO A 480 2.47 4.56 1.51
C PRO A 480 1.49 5.62 1.02
N PHE A 481 0.21 5.47 1.34
CA PHE A 481 -0.83 6.43 0.92
C PHE A 481 -1.06 6.50 -0.60
N ASP A 482 -0.89 5.37 -1.29
CA ASP A 482 -1.34 5.18 -2.69
C ASP A 482 -2.88 5.16 -2.84
N GLU A 483 -3.61 5.44 -1.76
CA GLU A 483 -5.06 5.68 -1.77
C GLU A 483 -5.37 6.96 -2.54
N THR A 484 -6.55 7.01 -3.17
CA THR A 484 -7.03 8.25 -3.78
C THR A 484 -7.15 9.30 -2.68
N LEU A 485 -6.55 10.48 -2.89
CA LEU A 485 -6.64 11.59 -1.94
C LEU A 485 -8.09 12.08 -1.84
N ASN A 486 -8.36 13.06 -0.97
CA ASN A 486 -9.66 13.71 -0.90
C ASN A 486 -9.96 14.55 -2.15
N GLY A 487 -10.27 13.87 -3.25
CA GLY A 487 -10.88 14.42 -4.44
C GLY A 487 -12.33 13.99 -4.58
N ASP A 488 -12.94 14.38 -5.69
CA ASP A 488 -14.31 14.01 -6.00
C ASP A 488 -14.48 12.48 -5.93
N ARG A 489 -15.44 12.01 -5.13
CA ARG A 489 -15.54 10.64 -4.57
C ARG A 489 -15.85 9.54 -5.59
N LEU A 490 -15.62 9.80 -6.88
CA LEU A 490 -16.02 8.93 -7.99
C LEU A 490 -14.83 8.24 -8.69
N GLN A 491 -13.59 8.51 -8.24
CA GLN A 491 -12.41 7.82 -8.76
C GLN A 491 -12.36 6.36 -8.26
N PRO A 492 -11.87 5.40 -9.07
CA PRO A 492 -11.67 4.03 -8.63
C PRO A 492 -10.70 3.95 -7.45
N ASN A 493 -10.96 3.02 -6.55
CA ASN A 493 -10.03 2.72 -5.47
C ASN A 493 -8.78 2.06 -6.06
N CYS A 494 -7.67 2.79 -6.10
CA CYS A 494 -6.40 2.35 -6.68
C CYS A 494 -5.62 1.36 -5.82
N PRO A 495 -5.74 1.34 -4.48
CA PRO A 495 -5.13 0.31 -3.65
C PRO A 495 -5.69 -1.10 -3.87
N SER A 496 -4.82 -2.09 -3.72
CA SER A 496 -5.17 -3.52 -3.67
C SER A 496 -5.79 -3.85 -2.30
N LYS A 497 -7.07 -3.48 -2.11
CA LYS A 497 -7.77 -3.52 -0.82
C LYS A 497 -9.28 -3.73 -0.98
N PHE A 498 -9.87 -4.44 -0.01
CA PHE A 498 -11.30 -4.39 0.26
C PHE A 498 -11.53 -3.57 1.53
N ASP A 499 -12.17 -2.41 1.38
CA ASP A 499 -12.46 -1.49 2.49
C ASP A 499 -13.82 -0.80 2.32
N PRO A 500 -14.87 -1.27 3.02
CA PRO A 500 -14.92 -2.53 3.77
C PRO A 500 -14.99 -3.76 2.84
N VAL A 501 -14.69 -4.94 3.38
CA VAL A 501 -15.15 -6.21 2.82
C VAL A 501 -16.68 -6.21 2.82
N PRO A 502 -17.34 -6.54 1.68
CA PRO A 502 -18.80 -6.59 1.60
C PRO A 502 -19.40 -7.49 2.69
N VAL A 503 -20.48 -7.03 3.34
CA VAL A 503 -21.13 -7.73 4.47
C VAL A 503 -21.57 -9.16 4.10
N ALA A 504 -21.94 -9.36 2.85
CA ALA A 504 -22.34 -10.64 2.25
C ALA A 504 -21.13 -11.55 1.88
N THR A 505 -19.98 -11.37 2.52
CA THR A 505 -18.78 -12.20 2.31
C THR A 505 -18.68 -13.26 3.41
N SER A 506 -18.67 -14.54 3.01
CA SER A 506 -18.50 -15.66 3.95
C SER A 506 -17.03 -16.04 4.19
N GLY A 507 -16.15 -15.73 3.23
CA GLY A 507 -14.74 -16.04 3.33
C GLY A 507 -13.89 -15.29 2.32
N ALA A 508 -12.58 -15.49 2.38
CA ALA A 508 -11.64 -15.04 1.37
C ALA A 508 -10.59 -16.14 1.12
N THR A 509 -10.29 -16.40 -0.14
CA THR A 509 -9.22 -17.30 -0.55
C THR A 509 -7.96 -16.51 -0.85
N ILE A 510 -6.87 -16.82 -0.15
CA ILE A 510 -5.53 -16.28 -0.37
C ILE A 510 -4.75 -17.31 -1.18
N LEU A 511 -4.45 -16.98 -2.44
CA LEU A 511 -3.72 -17.84 -3.35
C LEU A 511 -2.29 -17.34 -3.53
N ILE A 512 -1.32 -18.23 -3.33
CA ILE A 512 0.11 -17.95 -3.49
C ILE A 512 0.59 -18.52 -4.84
N GLY A 513 1.09 -17.65 -5.72
CA GLY A 513 1.51 -18.04 -7.07
C GLY A 513 2.95 -18.55 -7.17
N THR A 514 3.29 -19.11 -8.34
CA THR A 514 4.55 -19.85 -8.57
C THR A 514 5.77 -18.96 -8.84
N PHE A 515 6.94 -19.61 -8.86
CA PHE A 515 8.24 -18.94 -9.03
C PHE A 515 8.74 -18.84 -10.47
N GLY A 516 8.13 -19.57 -11.42
CA GLY A 516 8.65 -19.71 -12.79
C GLY A 516 9.43 -21.02 -12.96
N ARG A 517 9.99 -21.28 -14.15
CA ARG A 517 10.84 -22.45 -14.42
C ARG A 517 12.31 -22.09 -14.52
#